data_AF-A0A1G2ZG15-F1
#
_entry.id   AF-A0A1G2ZG15-F1
#
_cell.length_a   1.000
_cell.length_b   1.000
_cell.length_c   1.000
_cell.angle_alpha   90.00
_cell.angle_beta   90.00
_cell.angle_gamma   90.00
#
_symmetry.space_group_name_H-M   'P 1'
#
loop_
_entity.id
_entity.type
_entity.pdbx_description
1 polymer ?
#
loop_
_entity_poly.entity_id
_entity_poly.type
_entity_poly.pdbx_seq_one_letter_code
_entity_poly.pdbx_strand_id
1 'polypeptide(L)'
;MPKLLVNRFTDDSVGQFRVAAHIRNEDAWHLATSGRGAAAIYLWGYAAEMTVKAAWFDLIGFPESKTISTSDLRKAIEVAKNDYGISWRHGLHNIVHWAELLIEHRIHLGQSYPNPCFGSEVVKNCLRVHERWRVILRYKKNQAYPFEVHAVAVSTQWLLSNALRL
;
A
#
# COMPACT_ATOMS: atom_id res chain seq x y z
N MET A 1 -15.77 23.85 -22.35
CA MET A 1 -16.14 23.59 -20.94
C MET A 1 -15.19 22.55 -20.35
N PRO A 2 -14.67 22.73 -19.12
CA PRO A 2 -13.82 21.73 -18.47
C PRO A 2 -14.58 20.42 -18.25
N LYS A 3 -13.91 19.27 -18.45
CA LYS A 3 -14.50 17.94 -18.19
C LYS A 3 -14.79 17.76 -16.69
N LEU A 4 -15.88 17.07 -16.36
CA LEU A 4 -16.19 16.65 -14.99
C LEU A 4 -15.08 15.75 -14.42
N LEU A 5 -14.89 15.74 -13.10
CA LEU A 5 -13.84 14.97 -12.43
C LEU A 5 -13.90 13.46 -12.77
N VAL A 6 -15.09 12.86 -12.74
CA VAL A 6 -15.28 11.44 -13.08
C VAL A 6 -14.84 11.09 -14.50
N ASN A 7 -14.90 12.06 -15.41
CA ASN A 7 -14.47 11.90 -16.81
C ASN A 7 -12.98 12.21 -17.00
N ARG A 8 -12.23 12.41 -15.90
CA ARG A 8 -10.79 12.68 -15.87
C ARG A 8 -10.01 11.66 -15.05
N PHE A 9 -10.65 10.57 -14.63
CA PHE A 9 -9.94 9.48 -13.95
C PHE A 9 -8.97 8.81 -14.91
N THR A 10 -7.74 8.65 -14.44
CA THR A 10 -6.66 7.96 -15.13
C THR A 10 -6.03 6.98 -14.15
N ASP A 11 -5.42 5.93 -14.68
CA ASP A 11 -4.54 5.07 -13.90
C ASP A 11 -3.32 5.87 -13.42
N ASP A 12 -2.78 5.50 -12.26
CA ASP A 12 -1.62 6.14 -11.66
C ASP A 12 -0.32 5.46 -12.09
N SER A 13 0.78 6.21 -12.18
CA SER A 13 2.14 5.69 -12.30
C SER A 13 2.78 5.38 -10.93
N VAL A 14 3.98 4.79 -10.93
CA VAL A 14 4.75 4.58 -9.69
C VAL A 14 5.05 5.91 -8.98
N GLY A 15 5.48 6.93 -9.73
CA GLY A 15 5.70 8.27 -9.18
C GLY A 15 4.42 8.86 -8.57
N GLN A 16 3.27 8.66 -9.21
CA GLN A 16 1.98 9.10 -8.69
C GLN A 16 1.55 8.31 -7.45
N PHE A 17 1.81 7.00 -7.36
CA PHE A 17 1.60 6.23 -6.14
C PHE A 17 2.40 6.81 -4.96
N ARG A 18 3.68 7.13 -5.16
CA ARG A 18 4.52 7.72 -4.11
C ARG A 18 3.98 9.07 -3.65
N VAL A 19 3.69 9.98 -4.58
CA VAL A 19 3.13 11.30 -4.27
C VAL A 19 1.78 11.17 -3.56
N ALA A 20 0.90 10.30 -4.06
CA ALA A 20 -0.40 10.06 -3.45
C ALA A 20 -0.26 9.48 -2.03
N ALA A 21 0.69 8.58 -1.78
CA ALA A 21 0.94 8.02 -0.45
C ALA A 21 1.30 9.12 0.56
N HIS A 22 2.19 10.04 0.19
CA HIS A 22 2.57 11.18 1.04
C HIS A 22 1.39 12.13 1.32
N ILE A 23 0.68 12.56 0.27
CA ILE A 23 -0.47 13.46 0.42
C ILE A 23 -1.55 12.82 1.30
N ARG A 24 -1.85 11.53 1.08
CA ARG A 24 -2.87 10.83 1.90
C ARG A 24 -2.43 10.61 3.33
N ASN A 25 -1.14 10.47 3.60
CA ASN A 25 -0.62 10.41 4.97
C ASN A 25 -0.84 11.74 5.72
N GLU A 26 -0.58 12.87 5.05
CA GLU A 26 -0.83 14.21 5.62
C GLU A 26 -2.32 14.45 5.87
N ASP A 27 -3.17 14.16 4.87
CA ASP A 27 -4.63 14.22 5.01
C ASP A 27 -5.12 13.37 6.19
N ALA A 28 -4.56 12.17 6.36
CA ALA A 28 -4.93 11.25 7.44
C ALA A 28 -4.62 11.83 8.82
N TRP A 29 -3.47 12.50 8.98
CA TRP A 29 -3.14 13.20 10.22
C TRP A 29 -4.15 14.31 10.54
N HIS A 30 -4.53 15.13 9.56
CA HIS A 30 -5.56 16.16 9.75
C HIS A 30 -6.92 15.57 10.14
N LEU A 31 -7.31 14.44 9.55
CA LEU A 31 -8.54 13.74 9.91
C LEU A 31 -8.48 13.16 11.32
N ALA A 32 -7.35 12.57 11.71
CA ALA A 32 -7.17 12.00 13.05
C ALA A 32 -7.29 13.08 14.14
N THR A 33 -6.64 14.23 13.96
CA THR A 33 -6.70 15.36 14.92
C THR A 33 -8.10 15.98 14.98
N SER A 34 -8.88 15.88 13.90
CA SER A 34 -10.28 16.32 13.84
C SER A 34 -11.28 15.28 14.39
N GLY A 35 -10.81 14.22 15.04
CA GLY A 35 -11.66 13.15 15.59
C GLY A 35 -12.26 12.21 14.54
N ARG A 36 -11.82 12.28 13.27
CA ARG A 36 -12.29 11.44 12.17
C ARG A 36 -11.43 10.18 11.99
N GLY A 37 -11.26 9.42 13.06
CA GLY A 37 -10.33 8.28 13.13
C GLY A 37 -10.52 7.21 12.05
N ALA A 38 -11.77 6.83 11.73
CA ALA A 38 -12.01 5.82 10.69
C ALA A 38 -11.61 6.30 9.29
N ALA A 39 -11.81 7.59 9.00
CA ALA A 39 -11.38 8.18 7.74
C ALA A 39 -9.84 8.30 7.68
N ALA A 40 -9.19 8.63 8.80
CA ALA A 40 -7.74 8.61 8.91
C ALA A 40 -7.16 7.21 8.66
N ILE A 41 -7.71 6.17 9.31
CA ILE A 41 -7.32 4.77 9.07
C ILE A 41 -7.47 4.41 7.59
N TYR A 42 -8.58 4.81 6.95
CA TYR A 42 -8.79 4.55 5.54
C TYR A 42 -7.68 5.16 4.66
N LEU A 43 -7.31 6.43 4.90
CA LEU A 43 -6.28 7.11 4.12
C LEU A 43 -4.87 6.58 4.41
N TRP A 44 -4.55 6.23 5.66
CA TRP A 44 -3.27 5.60 5.97
C TRP A 44 -3.14 4.20 5.35
N GLY A 45 -4.18 3.38 5.36
CA GLY A 45 -4.13 2.09 4.67
C GLY A 45 -3.98 2.22 3.16
N TYR A 46 -4.59 3.25 2.55
CA TYR A 46 -4.30 3.60 1.15
C TYR A 46 -2.84 3.99 0.96
N ALA A 47 -2.28 4.87 1.81
CA ALA A 47 -0.88 5.29 1.71
C ALA A 47 0.09 4.10 1.86
N ALA A 48 -0.15 3.21 2.81
CA ALA A 48 0.62 1.98 2.98
C ALA A 48 0.53 1.08 1.73
N GLU A 49 -0.67 0.88 1.19
CA GLU A 49 -0.87 0.09 -0.04
C GLU A 49 -0.10 0.68 -1.24
N MET A 50 -0.20 2.00 -1.47
CA MET A 50 0.51 2.67 -2.56
C MET A 50 2.02 2.57 -2.40
N THR A 51 2.52 2.67 -1.16
CA THR A 51 3.95 2.58 -0.85
C THR A 51 4.50 1.19 -1.22
N VAL A 52 3.84 0.13 -0.80
CA VAL A 52 4.29 -1.25 -1.08
C VAL A 52 4.13 -1.59 -2.56
N LYS A 53 3.05 -1.14 -3.21
CA LYS A 53 2.87 -1.31 -4.66
C LYS A 53 3.93 -0.58 -5.46
N ALA A 54 4.26 0.66 -5.09
CA ALA A 54 5.33 1.40 -5.76
C ALA A 54 6.65 0.62 -5.69
N ALA A 55 7.04 0.16 -4.49
CA ALA A 55 8.25 -0.65 -4.30
C ALA A 55 8.25 -1.93 -5.15
N TRP A 56 7.12 -2.63 -5.27
CA TRP A 56 7.00 -3.79 -6.17
C TRP A 56 7.28 -3.41 -7.63
N PHE A 57 6.63 -2.37 -8.13
CA PHE A 57 6.77 -1.96 -9.53
C PHE A 57 8.17 -1.41 -9.82
N ASP A 58 8.79 -0.71 -8.87
CA ASP A 58 10.19 -0.30 -8.96
C ASP A 58 11.13 -1.51 -9.05
N LEU A 59 10.93 -2.52 -8.20
CA LEU A 59 11.78 -3.71 -8.15
C LEU A 59 11.81 -4.46 -9.48
N ILE A 60 10.67 -4.55 -10.17
CA ILE A 60 10.58 -5.20 -11.49
C ILE A 60 10.98 -4.28 -12.65
N GLY A 61 11.51 -3.08 -12.37
CA GLY A 61 11.97 -2.12 -13.36
C GLY A 61 10.84 -1.42 -14.13
N PHE A 62 9.65 -1.29 -13.55
CA PHE A 62 8.55 -0.56 -14.17
C PHE A 62 8.87 0.94 -14.21
N PRO A 63 8.75 1.63 -15.36
CA PRO A 63 9.15 3.04 -15.45
C PRO A 63 8.31 3.94 -14.55
N GLU A 64 8.97 4.89 -13.87
CA GLU A 64 8.34 5.74 -12.84
C GLU A 64 7.13 6.55 -13.37
N SER A 65 7.19 6.99 -14.62
CA SER A 65 6.17 7.78 -15.29
C SER A 65 5.14 6.96 -16.07
N LYS A 66 5.34 5.65 -16.21
CA LYS A 66 4.41 4.78 -16.92
C LYS A 66 3.19 4.49 -16.05
N THR A 67 2.00 4.64 -16.61
CA THR A 67 0.74 4.32 -15.92
C THR A 67 0.65 2.82 -15.63
N ILE A 68 0.25 2.48 -14.41
CA ILE A 68 0.03 1.11 -13.94
C ILE A 68 -1.45 0.78 -14.16
N SER A 69 -1.72 -0.04 -15.16
CA SER A 69 -3.09 -0.45 -15.44
C SER A 69 -3.60 -1.51 -14.46
N THR A 70 -4.91 -1.71 -14.43
CA THR A 70 -5.50 -2.87 -13.75
C THR A 70 -4.96 -4.21 -14.28
N SER A 71 -4.56 -4.28 -15.56
CA SER A 71 -3.94 -5.49 -16.12
C SER A 71 -2.56 -5.74 -15.50
N ASP A 72 -1.76 -4.70 -15.29
CA ASP A 72 -0.44 -4.82 -14.67
C ASP A 72 -0.54 -5.29 -13.21
N LEU A 73 -1.52 -4.76 -12.45
CA LEU A 73 -1.82 -5.23 -11.10
C LEU A 73 -2.23 -6.71 -11.08
N ARG A 74 -3.03 -7.16 -12.04
CA ARG A 74 -3.43 -8.58 -12.14
C ARG A 74 -2.24 -9.47 -12.50
N LYS A 75 -1.34 -9.03 -13.38
CA LYS A 75 -0.12 -9.78 -13.71
C LYS A 75 0.75 -10.00 -12.48
N ALA A 76 0.93 -8.98 -11.63
CA ALA A 76 1.67 -9.12 -10.38
C ALA A 76 1.06 -10.18 -9.44
N ILE A 77 -0.28 -10.25 -9.36
CA ILE A 77 -0.97 -11.28 -8.58
C ILE A 77 -0.76 -12.68 -9.17
N GLU A 78 -0.76 -12.81 -10.50
CA GLU A 78 -0.50 -14.09 -11.13
C GLU A 78 0.95 -14.54 -10.91
N VAL A 79 1.93 -13.63 -10.93
CA VAL A 79 3.31 -13.91 -10.51
C VAL A 79 3.34 -14.41 -9.06
N ALA A 80 2.65 -13.71 -8.14
CA ALA A 80 2.59 -14.13 -6.73
C ALA A 80 2.07 -15.57 -6.56
N LYS A 81 1.03 -15.95 -7.30
CA LYS A 81 0.43 -17.29 -7.22
C LYS A 81 1.30 -18.35 -7.90
N ASN A 82 1.71 -18.10 -9.14
CA ASN A 82 2.30 -19.11 -10.01
C ASN A 82 3.78 -19.33 -9.70
N ASP A 83 4.50 -18.27 -9.35
CA ASP A 83 5.94 -18.30 -9.21
C ASP A 83 6.36 -18.46 -7.73
N TYR A 84 5.55 -17.95 -6.80
CA TYR A 84 5.85 -17.94 -5.36
C TYR A 84 4.86 -18.70 -4.49
N GLY A 85 3.79 -19.27 -5.06
CA GLY A 85 2.81 -20.06 -4.30
C GLY A 85 2.01 -19.24 -3.27
N ILE A 86 2.00 -17.91 -3.36
CA ILE A 86 1.26 -17.04 -2.43
C ILE A 86 -0.24 -17.25 -2.66
N SER A 87 -0.95 -17.68 -1.61
CA SER A 87 -2.41 -17.89 -1.67
C SER A 87 -3.14 -16.54 -1.70
N TRP A 88 -3.15 -15.88 -2.86
CA TRP A 88 -3.71 -14.55 -3.01
C TRP A 88 -5.24 -14.57 -2.94
N ARG A 89 -5.75 -14.47 -1.71
CA ARG A 89 -7.18 -14.31 -1.42
C ARG A 89 -7.52 -12.83 -1.31
N HIS A 90 -8.67 -12.46 -1.86
CA HIS A 90 -9.30 -11.14 -1.75
C HIS A 90 -8.61 -9.99 -2.51
N GLY A 91 -9.07 -9.71 -3.73
CA GLY A 91 -8.91 -8.42 -4.42
C GLY A 91 -7.49 -7.87 -4.62
N LEU A 92 -7.40 -6.67 -5.20
CA LEU A 92 -6.13 -5.97 -5.48
C LEU A 92 -5.52 -5.27 -4.26
N HIS A 93 -6.20 -5.33 -3.11
CA HIS A 93 -5.96 -4.50 -1.93
C HIS A 93 -5.38 -5.27 -0.75
N ASN A 94 -4.91 -6.51 -0.95
CA ASN A 94 -4.30 -7.26 0.14
C ASN A 94 -2.83 -6.84 0.31
N ILE A 95 -2.60 -5.85 1.18
CA ILE A 95 -1.29 -5.24 1.43
C ILE A 95 -0.27 -6.26 1.98
N VAL A 96 -0.72 -7.28 2.72
CA VAL A 96 0.17 -8.34 3.23
C VAL A 96 0.74 -9.14 2.07
N HIS A 97 -0.11 -9.58 1.14
CA HIS A 97 0.35 -10.34 -0.01
C HIS A 97 1.24 -9.52 -0.96
N TRP A 98 1.03 -8.20 -1.06
CA TRP A 98 1.96 -7.32 -1.78
C TRP A 98 3.34 -7.29 -1.12
N ALA A 99 3.41 -7.26 0.22
CA ALA A 99 4.68 -7.30 0.94
C ALA A 99 5.38 -8.66 0.79
N GLU A 100 4.63 -9.76 0.88
CA GLU A 100 5.16 -11.11 0.65
C GLU A 100 5.71 -11.25 -0.77
N LEU A 101 4.94 -10.83 -1.78
CA LEU A 101 5.36 -10.82 -3.18
C LEU A 101 6.67 -10.03 -3.38
N LEU A 102 6.76 -8.83 -2.79
CA LEU A 102 7.97 -8.03 -2.84
C LEU A 102 9.18 -8.78 -2.26
N ILE A 103 9.02 -9.36 -1.06
CA ILE A 103 10.09 -10.08 -0.36
C ILE A 103 10.54 -11.31 -1.14
N GLU A 104 9.61 -12.16 -1.57
CA GLU A 104 9.92 -13.39 -2.31
C GLU A 104 10.61 -13.09 -3.63
N HIS A 105 10.18 -12.05 -4.35
CA HIS A 105 10.83 -11.66 -5.59
C HIS A 105 12.24 -11.10 -5.36
N ARG A 106 12.47 -10.32 -4.29
CA ARG A 106 13.83 -9.91 -3.91
C ARG A 106 14.72 -11.11 -3.62
N ILE A 107 14.22 -12.11 -2.89
CA ILE A 107 14.96 -13.34 -2.60
C ILE A 107 15.29 -14.06 -3.91
N HIS A 108 14.32 -14.20 -4.81
CA HIS A 108 14.49 -14.85 -6.11
C HIS A 108 15.57 -14.17 -6.98
N LEU A 109 15.66 -12.83 -6.94
CA LEU A 109 16.68 -12.06 -7.65
C LEU A 109 18.06 -12.07 -6.96
N GLY A 110 18.21 -12.71 -5.80
CA GLY A 110 19.43 -12.62 -4.99
C GLY A 110 19.64 -11.23 -4.36
N GLN A 111 18.57 -10.43 -4.25
CA GLN A 111 18.54 -9.06 -3.74
C GLN A 111 17.84 -8.96 -2.38
N SER A 112 17.95 -10.02 -1.56
CA SER A 112 17.46 -10.05 -0.19
C SER A 112 17.92 -8.84 0.61
N TYR A 113 17.10 -8.39 1.57
CA TYR A 113 17.47 -7.25 2.41
C TYR A 113 18.76 -7.55 3.21
N PRO A 114 19.69 -6.57 3.33
CA PRO A 114 20.92 -6.76 4.10
C PRO A 114 20.68 -7.13 5.57
N ASN A 115 19.62 -6.60 6.17
CA ASN A 115 19.15 -7.03 7.48
C ASN A 115 18.11 -8.15 7.30
N PRO A 116 18.38 -9.40 7.76
CA PRO A 116 17.46 -10.53 7.58
C PRO A 116 16.12 -10.32 8.28
N CYS A 117 16.04 -9.47 9.29
CA CYS A 117 14.79 -9.17 9.99
C CYS A 117 13.93 -8.13 9.27
N PHE A 118 14.47 -7.39 8.30
CA PHE A 118 13.76 -6.26 7.69
C PHE A 118 12.52 -6.71 6.91
N GLY A 119 12.61 -7.80 6.14
CA GLY A 119 11.43 -8.36 5.44
C GLY A 119 10.30 -8.71 6.41
N SER A 120 10.63 -9.32 7.56
CA SER A 120 9.69 -9.61 8.63
C SER A 120 9.05 -8.35 9.21
N GLU A 121 9.80 -7.24 9.33
CA GLU A 121 9.26 -5.94 9.76
C GLU A 121 8.30 -5.34 8.72
N VAL A 122 8.60 -5.48 7.41
CA VAL A 122 7.68 -5.05 6.34
C VAL A 122 6.35 -5.79 6.45
N VAL A 123 6.37 -7.12 6.53
CA VAL A 123 5.14 -7.94 6.67
C VAL A 123 4.40 -7.58 7.96
N LYS A 124 5.10 -7.43 9.08
CA LYS A 124 4.51 -7.07 10.38
C LYS A 124 3.77 -5.75 10.31
N ASN A 125 4.35 -4.72 9.70
CA ASN A 125 3.69 -3.41 9.56
C ASN A 125 2.51 -3.50 8.59
N CYS A 126 2.64 -4.26 7.50
CA CYS A 126 1.56 -4.51 6.56
C CYS A 126 0.38 -5.24 7.20
N LEU A 127 0.64 -6.23 8.04
CA LEU A 127 -0.37 -6.99 8.78
C LEU A 127 -1.12 -6.09 9.77
N ARG A 128 -0.42 -5.27 10.55
CA ARG A 128 -1.06 -4.35 11.50
C ARG A 128 -2.02 -3.37 10.82
N VAL A 129 -1.64 -2.83 9.66
CA VAL A 129 -2.51 -2.00 8.83
C VAL A 129 -3.68 -2.83 8.32
N HIS A 130 -3.40 -4.00 7.72
CA HIS A 130 -4.40 -4.87 7.13
C HIS A 130 -5.48 -5.29 8.14
N GLU A 131 -5.15 -5.63 9.38
CA GLU A 131 -6.16 -6.02 10.38
C GLU A 131 -7.20 -4.94 10.68
N ARG A 132 -6.85 -3.66 10.49
CA ARG A 132 -7.69 -2.49 10.84
C ARG A 132 -8.20 -1.75 9.63
N TRP A 133 -7.71 -2.08 8.44
CA TRP A 133 -8.03 -1.41 7.20
C TRP A 133 -8.71 -2.34 6.20
N ARG A 134 -9.81 -1.86 5.63
CA ARG A 134 -10.50 -2.48 4.50
C ARG A 134 -11.03 -1.37 3.61
N VAL A 135 -11.05 -1.59 2.29
CA VAL A 135 -11.63 -0.63 1.33
C VAL A 135 -13.08 -0.26 1.68
N ILE A 136 -13.84 -1.20 2.27
CA ILE A 136 -15.22 -0.96 2.69
C ILE A 136 -15.37 0.14 3.74
N LEU A 137 -14.31 0.45 4.52
CA LEU A 137 -14.35 1.52 5.54
C LEU A 137 -14.76 2.87 4.96
N ARG A 138 -14.46 3.12 3.67
CA ARG A 138 -14.89 4.33 2.94
C ARG A 138 -16.40 4.58 3.02
N TYR A 139 -17.20 3.53 3.18
CA TYR A 139 -18.66 3.58 3.17
C TYR A 139 -19.28 3.35 4.55
N LYS A 140 -18.48 3.33 5.62
CA LYS A 140 -18.93 3.05 6.98
C LYS A 140 -18.79 4.29 7.87
N LYS A 141 -19.65 4.38 8.88
CA LYS A 141 -19.69 5.48 9.85
C LYS A 141 -19.18 5.07 11.24
N ASN A 142 -18.48 3.94 11.33
CA ASN A 142 -17.96 3.43 12.57
C ASN A 142 -16.95 4.42 13.18
N GLN A 143 -16.97 4.55 14.49
CA GLN A 143 -15.95 5.28 15.22
C GLN A 143 -14.78 4.34 15.50
N ALA A 144 -13.57 4.74 15.09
CA ALA A 144 -12.36 3.98 15.40
C ALA A 144 -11.90 4.31 16.82
N TYR A 145 -11.39 3.31 17.54
CA TYR A 145 -10.77 3.52 18.84
C TYR A 145 -9.40 4.19 18.68
N PRO A 146 -8.95 5.01 19.66
CA PRO A 146 -7.65 5.68 19.59
C PRO A 146 -6.46 4.73 19.35
N PHE A 147 -6.48 3.54 19.93
CA PHE A 147 -5.39 2.56 19.74
C PHE A 147 -5.34 2.00 18.31
N GLU A 148 -6.47 1.88 17.63
CA GLU A 148 -6.53 1.44 16.23
C GLU A 148 -5.94 2.51 15.32
N VAL A 149 -6.35 3.76 15.52
CA VAL A 149 -5.83 4.95 14.82
C VAL A 149 -4.32 5.03 14.99
N HIS A 150 -3.83 4.93 16.22
CA HIS A 150 -2.39 4.97 16.51
C HIS A 150 -1.62 3.82 15.86
N ALA A 151 -2.14 2.59 15.93
CA ALA A 151 -1.47 1.42 15.34
C ALA A 151 -1.29 1.54 13.82
N VAL A 152 -2.34 2.01 13.12
CA VAL A 152 -2.27 2.21 11.66
C VAL A 152 -1.35 3.38 11.31
N ALA A 153 -1.39 4.48 12.07
CA ALA A 153 -0.51 5.62 11.86
C ALA A 153 0.97 5.24 11.95
N VAL A 154 1.37 4.57 13.05
CA VAL A 154 2.76 4.18 13.29
C VAL A 154 3.27 3.22 12.21
N SER A 155 2.48 2.21 11.84
CA SER A 155 2.89 1.26 10.81
C SER A 155 2.95 1.87 9.41
N THR A 156 2.04 2.78 9.08
CA THR A 156 2.07 3.50 7.80
C THR A 156 3.26 4.45 7.73
N GLN A 157 3.54 5.18 8.82
CA GLN A 157 4.71 6.06 8.90
C GLN A 157 6.01 5.25 8.78
N TRP A 158 6.09 4.08 9.40
CA TRP A 158 7.26 3.20 9.28
C TRP A 158 7.48 2.76 7.82
N LEU A 159 6.43 2.38 7.10
CA LEU A 159 6.51 1.99 5.69
C LEU A 159 6.97 3.16 4.82
N LEU A 160 6.40 4.36 5.01
CA LEU A 160 6.79 5.58 4.29
C LEU A 160 8.25 5.96 4.55
N SER A 161 8.68 5.96 5.81
CA SER A 161 10.07 6.29 6.18
C SER A 161 11.09 5.29 5.63
N ASN A 162 10.65 4.09 5.26
CA ASN A 162 11.49 3.05 4.69
C ASN A 162 11.22 2.81 3.19
N ALA A 163 10.41 3.63 2.53
CA ALA A 163 9.94 3.39 1.16
C ALA A 163 11.07 3.17 0.15
N LEU A 164 12.20 3.89 0.27
CA LEU A 164 13.37 3.75 -0.60
C LEU A 164 14.17 2.46 -0.37
N ARG A 165 13.91 1.77 0.74
CA ARG A 165 14.59 0.52 1.14
C ARG A 165 13.74 -0.73 0.89
N LEU A 166 12.43 -0.56 0.68
CA LEU A 166 11.52 -1.63 0.28
C LEU A 166 11.94 -2.21 -1.07
#